data_AF-A0A847FU51-F1
#
_entry.id   AF-A0A847FU51-F1
#
_cell.length_a   1.000
_cell.length_b   1.000
_cell.length_c   1.000
_cell.angle_alpha   90.00
_cell.angle_beta   90.00
_cell.angle_gamma   90.00
#
_symmetry.space_group_name_H-M   'P 1'
#
loop_
_entity.id
_entity.type
_entity.pdbx_description
1 polymer ?
#
loop_
_entity_poly.entity_id
_entity_poly.type
_entity_poly.pdbx_seq_one_letter_code
_entity_poly.pdbx_strand_id
1 'polypeptide(L)'
;MTWLRARARLLPGALAQSPLWVRDVFDHAWAPMTALARQMAPLPTGLWGYLLACEGGYLAVCNGPSRYEPGPAQLRGRQVANVAFVSIQDLALDNEQPLHVVGHLVDHHLGNGGAAEGEWLSEGGGQRPRWREAGARLAPLYALGYGIDAVARSSPRDYFAQSLALYCRERQRLNVADPQIDRWLRSTLWDDSFWQAKG
;
A
#
# COMPACT_ATOMS: atom_id res chain seq x y z
N MET A 1 2.27 -10.35 11.96
CA MET A 1 1.70 -10.57 10.60
C MET A 1 2.52 -11.59 9.82
N THR A 2 1.91 -12.71 9.43
CA THR A 2 2.55 -13.79 8.63
C THR A 2 3.00 -13.32 7.25
N TRP A 3 2.20 -12.46 6.60
CA TRP A 3 2.51 -11.92 5.27
C TRP A 3 3.84 -11.15 5.24
N LEU A 4 4.08 -10.25 6.19
CA LEU A 4 5.34 -9.49 6.26
C LEU A 4 6.56 -10.40 6.36
N ARG A 5 6.50 -11.46 7.17
CA ARG A 5 7.60 -12.44 7.25
C ARG A 5 7.82 -13.14 5.91
N ALA A 6 6.74 -13.51 5.22
CA ALA A 6 6.81 -14.18 3.93
C ALA A 6 7.32 -13.27 2.79
N ARG A 7 6.88 -12.01 2.74
CA ARG A 7 6.96 -11.15 1.55
C ARG A 7 7.77 -9.86 1.71
N ALA A 8 8.07 -9.44 2.94
CA ALA A 8 8.85 -8.22 3.16
C ALA A 8 10.33 -8.53 3.41
N ARG A 9 11.23 -7.73 2.84
CA ARG A 9 12.68 -7.86 2.98
C ARG A 9 13.31 -6.51 3.26
N LEU A 10 14.24 -6.47 4.20
CA LEU A 10 15.20 -5.38 4.29
C LEU A 10 16.33 -5.63 3.29
N LEU A 11 16.68 -4.68 2.42
CA LEU A 11 17.82 -4.89 1.52
C LEU A 11 19.15 -4.91 2.30
N PRO A 12 20.13 -5.74 1.89
CA PRO A 12 21.43 -5.80 2.54
C PRO A 12 22.08 -4.41 2.61
N GLY A 13 22.63 -4.07 3.77
CA GLY A 13 23.30 -2.78 3.97
C GLY A 13 22.38 -1.56 3.99
N ALA A 14 21.05 -1.71 3.90
CA ALA A 14 20.12 -0.58 3.86
C ALA A 14 20.41 0.42 4.98
N LEU A 15 20.33 0.00 6.25
CA LEU A 15 20.62 0.90 7.38
C LEU A 15 22.06 1.41 7.42
N ALA A 16 23.04 0.53 7.16
CA ALA A 16 24.46 0.89 7.23
C ALA A 16 24.86 1.97 6.21
N GLN A 17 24.18 1.99 5.05
CA GLN A 17 24.40 2.94 3.97
C GLN A 17 23.47 4.16 4.05
N SER A 18 22.58 4.22 5.04
CA SER A 18 21.68 5.37 5.22
C SER A 18 22.42 6.61 5.74
N PRO A 19 21.86 7.82 5.51
CA PRO A 19 22.33 9.04 6.17
C PRO A 19 22.45 8.87 7.70
N LEU A 20 23.36 9.63 8.33
CA LEU A 20 23.61 9.54 9.78
C LEU A 20 22.33 9.68 10.60
N TRP A 21 21.50 10.69 10.30
CA TRP A 21 20.25 10.93 11.03
C TRP A 21 19.27 9.74 10.98
N VAL A 22 19.27 8.93 9.92
CA VAL A 22 18.43 7.72 9.83
C VAL A 22 18.99 6.62 10.74
N ARG A 23 20.32 6.50 10.81
CA ARG A 23 21.00 5.55 11.68
C ARG A 23 20.79 5.89 13.15
N ASP A 24 20.70 7.18 13.46
CA ASP A 24 20.40 7.66 14.82
C ASP A 24 18.94 7.42 15.24
N VAL A 25 18.02 7.25 14.28
CA VAL A 25 16.61 6.89 14.55
C VAL A 25 16.43 5.38 14.78
N PHE A 26 17.30 4.55 14.21
CA PHE A 26 17.16 3.09 14.23
C PHE A 26 18.31 2.41 14.96
N ASP A 27 18.06 2.01 16.20
CA ASP A 27 19.05 1.42 17.12
C ASP A 27 19.71 0.12 16.61
N HIS A 28 19.07 -0.59 15.67
CA HIS A 28 19.61 -1.83 15.13
C HIS A 28 19.05 -2.13 13.72
N ALA A 29 19.72 -3.05 13.01
CA ALA A 29 19.40 -3.41 11.63
C ALA A 29 17.97 -3.92 11.41
N TRP A 30 17.24 -4.34 12.45
CA TRP A 30 15.86 -4.82 12.31
C TRP A 30 14.80 -3.75 12.66
N ALA A 31 15.20 -2.64 13.28
CA ALA A 31 14.28 -1.57 13.67
C ALA A 31 13.43 -1.00 12.50
N PRO A 32 13.97 -0.83 11.26
CA PRO A 32 13.15 -0.39 10.13
C PRO A 32 12.00 -1.35 9.79
N MET A 33 12.23 -2.66 9.92
CA MET A 33 11.18 -3.66 9.67
C MET A 33 10.10 -3.63 10.73
N THR A 34 10.46 -3.32 11.99
CA THR A 34 9.50 -3.08 13.07
C THR A 34 8.68 -1.81 12.82
N ALA A 35 9.32 -0.72 12.38
CA ALA A 35 8.63 0.52 12.03
C ALA A 35 7.63 0.31 10.90
N LEU A 36 8.04 -0.39 9.84
CA LEU A 36 7.16 -0.78 8.74
C LEU A 36 5.96 -1.61 9.24
N ALA A 37 6.21 -2.64 10.06
CA ALA A 37 5.15 -3.48 10.60
C ALA A 37 4.15 -2.68 11.44
N ARG A 38 4.62 -1.68 12.21
CA ARG A 38 3.78 -0.77 12.98
C ARG A 38 2.90 0.09 12.08
N GLN A 39 3.47 0.68 11.02
CA GLN A 39 2.70 1.50 10.08
C GLN A 39 1.65 0.68 9.32
N MET A 40 1.93 -0.58 9.00
CA MET A 40 1.00 -1.47 8.30
C MET A 40 -0.04 -2.14 9.21
N ALA A 41 0.11 -2.04 10.53
CA ALA A 41 -0.78 -2.68 11.50
C ALA A 41 -2.27 -2.28 11.36
N PRO A 42 -2.64 -1.03 11.00
CA PRO A 42 -4.04 -0.63 10.85
C PRO A 42 -4.75 -1.19 9.61
N LEU A 43 -4.01 -1.76 8.64
CA LEU A 43 -4.60 -2.33 7.43
C LEU A 43 -5.45 -3.58 7.75
N PRO A 44 -6.51 -3.82 6.97
CA PRO A 44 -7.51 -4.83 7.30
C PRO A 44 -6.94 -6.25 7.24
N THR A 45 -7.31 -7.09 8.19
CA THR A 45 -6.78 -8.47 8.30
C THR A 45 -7.04 -9.31 7.04
N GLY A 46 -8.20 -9.14 6.39
CA GLY A 46 -8.57 -9.85 5.17
C GLY A 46 -7.61 -9.59 4.00
N LEU A 47 -7.03 -8.39 3.92
CA LEU A 47 -6.04 -8.02 2.90
C LEU A 47 -4.81 -8.93 2.99
N TRP A 48 -4.33 -9.22 4.20
CA TRP A 48 -3.12 -10.03 4.38
C TRP A 48 -3.32 -11.49 3.97
N GLY A 49 -4.50 -12.04 4.25
CA GLY A 49 -4.86 -13.39 3.79
C GLY A 49 -4.89 -13.45 2.26
N TYR A 50 -5.51 -12.45 1.63
CA TYR A 50 -5.57 -12.34 0.18
C TYR A 50 -4.18 -12.18 -0.46
N LEU A 51 -3.40 -11.18 -0.04
CA LEU A 51 -2.07 -10.93 -0.59
C LEU A 51 -1.10 -12.09 -0.35
N LEU A 52 -1.30 -12.90 0.68
CA LEU A 52 -0.49 -14.09 0.92
C LEU A 52 -0.76 -15.18 -0.12
N ALA A 53 -2.00 -15.29 -0.59
CA ALA A 53 -2.43 -16.25 -1.60
C ALA A 53 -2.02 -15.85 -3.03
N CYS A 54 -1.73 -14.57 -3.27
CA CYS A 54 -1.19 -14.11 -4.55
C CYS A 54 0.25 -14.60 -4.78
N GLU A 55 0.63 -14.84 -6.05
CA GLU A 55 2.00 -15.24 -6.40
C GLU A 55 3.01 -14.09 -6.23
N GLY A 56 2.63 -12.87 -6.64
CA GLY A 56 3.43 -11.65 -6.48
C GLY A 56 3.09 -10.85 -5.23
N GLY A 57 3.53 -9.58 -5.17
CA GLY A 57 3.25 -8.69 -4.05
C GLY A 57 4.31 -8.83 -2.97
N TYR A 58 5.39 -8.08 -3.12
CA TYR A 58 6.51 -8.07 -2.20
C TYR A 58 6.78 -6.67 -1.69
N LEU A 59 7.50 -6.58 -0.57
CA LEU A 59 7.94 -5.31 -0.02
C LEU A 59 9.44 -5.34 0.22
N ALA A 60 10.14 -4.29 -0.18
CA ALA A 60 11.58 -4.13 0.01
C ALA A 60 11.90 -2.81 0.71
N VAL A 61 12.50 -2.84 1.90
CA VAL A 61 13.02 -1.63 2.56
C VAL A 61 14.43 -1.32 2.02
N CYS A 62 14.64 -0.11 1.49
CA CYS A 62 15.85 0.29 0.77
C CYS A 62 16.26 1.75 1.05
N ASN A 63 17.45 2.17 0.57
CA ASN A 63 17.92 3.58 0.68
C ASN A 63 17.38 4.52 -0.40
N GLY A 64 16.73 3.98 -1.44
CA GLY A 64 16.14 4.77 -2.53
C GLY A 64 14.79 5.39 -2.16
N PRO A 65 14.19 6.15 -3.08
CA PRO A 65 12.85 6.68 -2.90
C PRO A 65 11.82 5.55 -2.83
N SER A 66 10.78 5.76 -2.03
CA SER A 66 9.63 4.86 -1.99
C SER A 66 8.93 4.87 -3.35
N ARG A 67 8.70 3.69 -3.92
CA ARG A 67 7.99 3.53 -5.20
C ARG A 67 7.37 2.15 -5.30
N TYR A 68 6.33 2.02 -6.10
CA TYR A 68 5.78 0.73 -6.50
C TYR A 68 6.23 0.38 -7.91
N GLU A 69 6.72 -0.85 -8.09
CA GLU A 69 7.21 -1.35 -9.37
C GLU A 69 6.37 -2.58 -9.77
N PRO A 70 5.38 -2.41 -10.68
CA PRO A 70 4.61 -3.53 -11.20
C PRO A 70 5.46 -4.37 -12.16
N GLY A 71 5.16 -5.67 -12.24
CA GLY A 71 5.87 -6.60 -13.10
C GLY A 71 7.14 -7.19 -12.47
N PRO A 72 8.02 -7.81 -13.29
CA PRO A 72 9.20 -8.54 -12.80
C PRO A 72 10.23 -7.66 -12.10
N ALA A 73 10.80 -8.16 -11.00
CA ALA A 73 11.86 -7.52 -10.26
C ALA A 73 12.80 -8.56 -9.61
N GLN A 74 13.99 -8.12 -9.23
CA GLN A 74 14.92 -8.93 -8.43
C GLN A 74 14.94 -8.49 -6.97
N LEU A 75 14.73 -9.44 -6.07
CA LEU A 75 14.82 -9.22 -4.63
C LEU A 75 15.74 -10.26 -4.00
N ARG A 76 16.93 -9.82 -3.56
CA ARG A 76 17.98 -10.69 -2.97
C ARG A 76 18.30 -11.93 -3.84
N GLY A 77 18.46 -11.72 -5.15
CA GLY A 77 18.76 -12.79 -6.12
C GLY A 77 17.57 -13.68 -6.49
N ARG A 78 16.38 -13.43 -5.94
CA ARG A 78 15.14 -14.13 -6.32
C ARG A 78 14.37 -13.29 -7.34
N GLN A 79 13.91 -13.94 -8.41
CA GLN A 79 12.93 -13.35 -9.31
C GLN A 79 11.57 -13.29 -8.60
N VAL A 80 11.03 -12.08 -8.52
CA VAL A 80 9.73 -11.77 -7.92
C VAL A 80 8.97 -10.83 -8.85
N ALA A 81 7.73 -10.51 -8.50
CA ALA A 81 6.95 -9.51 -9.22
C ALA A 81 6.18 -8.61 -8.26
N ASN A 82 5.89 -7.39 -8.71
CA ASN A 82 5.05 -6.41 -8.04
C ASN A 82 5.60 -6.02 -6.66
N VAL A 83 6.61 -5.15 -6.66
CA VAL A 83 7.38 -4.83 -5.46
C VAL A 83 7.10 -3.40 -5.00
N ALA A 84 6.63 -3.26 -3.77
CA ALA A 84 6.63 -1.99 -3.03
C ALA A 84 8.04 -1.76 -2.44
N PHE A 85 8.81 -0.87 -3.05
CA PHE A 85 10.06 -0.39 -2.46
C PHE A 85 9.72 0.73 -1.47
N VAL A 86 10.10 0.54 -0.22
CA VAL A 86 9.88 1.50 0.86
C VAL A 86 11.23 2.10 1.26
N SER A 87 11.31 3.43 1.28
CA SER A 87 12.51 4.11 1.75
C SER A 87 12.64 3.93 3.25
N ILE A 88 13.85 3.61 3.69
CA ILE A 88 14.22 3.65 5.10
C ILE A 88 14.17 5.07 5.67
N GLN A 89 14.35 6.10 4.83
CA GLN A 89 14.20 7.50 5.23
C GLN A 89 12.74 7.83 5.55
N ASP A 90 11.80 7.40 4.69
CA ASP A 90 10.37 7.59 4.93
C ASP A 90 9.88 6.87 6.20
N LEU A 91 10.44 5.68 6.49
CA LEU A 91 10.18 4.99 7.75
C LEU A 91 10.74 5.75 8.96
N ALA A 92 11.93 6.36 8.84
CA ALA A 92 12.54 7.15 9.91
C ALA A 92 11.80 8.46 10.17
N LEU A 93 11.30 9.11 9.11
CA LEU A 93 10.44 10.30 9.20
C LEU A 93 9.06 9.99 9.77
N ASP A 94 8.67 8.72 9.80
CA ASP A 94 7.33 8.27 10.15
C ASP A 94 6.24 9.03 9.38
N ASN A 95 6.42 9.18 8.06
CA ASN A 95 5.42 9.83 7.20
C ASN A 95 4.44 8.80 6.58
N GLU A 96 3.58 9.28 5.69
CA GLU A 96 2.56 8.48 4.98
C GLU A 96 3.09 7.71 3.78
N GLN A 97 4.28 8.06 3.26
CA GLN A 97 4.82 7.55 2.01
C GLN A 97 4.97 6.01 1.96
N PRO A 98 5.36 5.30 3.04
CA PRO A 98 5.42 3.84 3.02
C PRO A 98 4.05 3.22 2.79
N LEU A 99 3.01 3.77 3.40
CA LEU A 99 1.63 3.31 3.21
C LEU A 99 1.07 3.71 1.85
N HIS A 100 1.43 4.88 1.32
CA HIS A 100 1.06 5.30 -0.02
C HIS A 100 1.55 4.28 -1.06
N VAL A 101 2.83 3.89 -1.00
CA VAL A 101 3.39 2.90 -1.93
C VAL A 101 2.82 1.50 -1.72
N VAL A 102 2.52 1.11 -0.48
CA VAL A 102 1.75 -0.11 -0.21
C VAL A 102 0.34 0.01 -0.79
N GLY A 103 -0.26 1.20 -0.79
CA GLY A 103 -1.54 1.51 -1.43
C GLY A 103 -1.56 1.13 -2.90
N HIS A 104 -0.53 1.50 -3.67
CA HIS A 104 -0.38 1.07 -5.07
C HIS A 104 -0.29 -0.45 -5.24
N LEU A 105 0.44 -1.14 -4.34
CA LEU A 105 0.48 -2.60 -4.32
C LEU A 105 -0.92 -3.20 -4.08
N VAL A 106 -1.65 -2.66 -3.11
CA VAL A 106 -3.01 -3.09 -2.80
C VAL A 106 -3.96 -2.83 -3.96
N ASP A 107 -3.88 -1.66 -4.58
CA ASP A 107 -4.69 -1.25 -5.72
C ASP A 107 -4.56 -2.22 -6.89
N HIS A 108 -3.32 -2.48 -7.30
CA HIS A 108 -2.99 -3.39 -8.38
C HIS A 108 -3.48 -4.81 -8.08
N HIS A 109 -3.18 -5.32 -6.88
CA HIS A 109 -3.55 -6.68 -6.51
C HIS A 109 -5.05 -6.87 -6.39
N LEU A 110 -5.79 -5.92 -5.80
CA LEU A 110 -7.25 -6.05 -5.71
C LEU A 110 -7.95 -5.91 -7.07
N GLY A 111 -7.39 -5.10 -7.97
CA GLY A 111 -7.90 -4.89 -9.32
C GLY A 111 -7.79 -6.13 -10.21
N ASN A 112 -6.57 -6.59 -10.45
CA ASN A 112 -6.28 -7.63 -11.44
C ASN A 112 -5.39 -8.78 -10.90
N GLY A 113 -5.14 -8.84 -9.60
CA GLY A 113 -4.28 -9.85 -8.99
C GLY A 113 -2.78 -9.60 -9.13
N GLY A 114 -2.38 -8.42 -9.59
CA GLY A 114 -0.99 -8.09 -9.90
C GLY A 114 -0.57 -8.57 -11.29
N ALA A 115 -1.52 -8.79 -12.20
CA ALA A 115 -1.24 -9.16 -13.58
C ALA A 115 -0.65 -7.96 -14.34
N ALA A 116 0.18 -8.22 -15.36
CA ALA A 116 0.78 -7.15 -16.17
C ALA A 116 -0.27 -6.28 -16.89
N GLU A 117 -1.44 -6.85 -17.18
CA GLU A 117 -2.55 -6.20 -17.87
C GLU A 117 -3.84 -6.30 -17.06
N GLY A 118 -4.78 -5.41 -17.35
CA GLY A 118 -6.06 -5.30 -16.68
C GLY A 118 -6.13 -4.11 -15.72
N GLU A 119 -7.35 -3.76 -15.35
CA GLU A 119 -7.65 -2.58 -14.55
C GLU A 119 -7.25 -2.77 -13.09
N TRP A 120 -6.65 -1.73 -12.51
CA TRP A 120 -6.42 -1.64 -11.07
C TRP A 120 -7.76 -1.37 -10.36
N LEU A 121 -7.83 -1.55 -9.05
CA LEU A 121 -9.08 -1.31 -8.32
C LEU A 121 -9.58 0.13 -8.51
N SER A 122 -8.67 1.10 -8.44
CA SER A 122 -8.93 2.54 -8.66
C SER A 122 -9.41 2.88 -10.07
N GLU A 123 -9.20 1.98 -11.02
CA GLU A 123 -9.59 2.12 -12.43
C GLU A 123 -10.91 1.42 -12.74
N GLY A 124 -11.55 0.79 -11.76
CA GLY A 124 -12.78 0.02 -11.95
C GLY A 124 -12.59 -1.49 -11.93
N GLY A 125 -11.34 -1.96 -11.80
CA GLY A 125 -11.00 -3.37 -11.71
C GLY A 125 -11.55 -4.04 -10.46
N GLY A 126 -11.32 -5.35 -10.37
CA GLY A 126 -11.75 -6.15 -9.23
C GLY A 126 -11.81 -7.63 -9.58
N GLN A 127 -11.04 -8.44 -8.85
CA GLN A 127 -11.01 -9.90 -9.04
C GLN A 127 -12.32 -10.62 -8.66
N ARG A 128 -13.25 -9.92 -7.99
CA ARG A 128 -14.55 -10.43 -7.58
C ARG A 128 -15.64 -9.42 -7.94
N PRO A 129 -16.90 -9.84 -8.18
CA PRO A 129 -17.99 -8.91 -8.51
C PRO A 129 -18.12 -7.74 -7.52
N ARG A 130 -18.15 -8.04 -6.21
CA ARG A 130 -18.22 -7.01 -5.16
C ARG A 130 -17.01 -6.07 -5.15
N TRP A 131 -15.83 -6.56 -5.53
CA TRP A 131 -14.63 -5.72 -5.60
C TRP A 131 -14.66 -4.82 -6.83
N ARG A 132 -15.16 -5.32 -7.96
CA ARG A 132 -15.38 -4.54 -9.18
C ARG A 132 -16.41 -3.43 -8.95
N GLU A 133 -17.50 -3.73 -8.26
CA GLU A 133 -18.48 -2.72 -7.84
C GLU A 133 -17.85 -1.65 -6.93
N ALA A 134 -16.95 -2.05 -6.02
CA ALA A 134 -16.22 -1.11 -5.19
C ALA A 134 -15.25 -0.24 -6.02
N GLY A 135 -14.49 -0.86 -6.93
CA GLY A 135 -13.55 -0.18 -7.82
C GLY A 135 -14.24 0.81 -8.77
N ALA A 136 -15.37 0.43 -9.35
CA ALA A 136 -16.16 1.29 -10.24
C ALA A 136 -16.64 2.59 -9.56
N ARG A 137 -16.69 2.62 -8.22
CA ARG A 137 -17.05 3.81 -7.44
C ARG A 137 -15.87 4.76 -7.21
N LEU A 138 -14.62 4.33 -7.39
CA LEU A 138 -13.45 5.17 -7.12
C LEU A 138 -13.27 6.28 -8.16
N ALA A 139 -13.49 6.00 -9.45
CA ALA A 139 -13.40 7.02 -10.50
C ALA A 139 -14.38 8.19 -10.30
N PRO A 140 -15.68 7.97 -10.00
CA PRO A 140 -16.59 9.05 -9.61
C PRO A 140 -16.14 9.82 -8.38
N LEU A 141 -15.57 9.15 -7.36
CA LEU A 141 -15.08 9.82 -6.15
C LEU A 141 -13.88 10.73 -6.46
N TYR A 142 -12.91 10.23 -7.24
CA TYR A 142 -11.77 11.01 -7.71
C TYR A 142 -12.20 12.25 -8.50
N ALA A 143 -13.19 12.09 -9.38
CA ALA A 143 -13.70 13.18 -10.22
C ALA A 143 -14.32 14.35 -9.43
N LEU A 144 -14.64 14.16 -8.15
CA LEU A 144 -15.11 15.24 -7.28
C LEU A 144 -14.00 16.25 -6.93
N GLY A 145 -12.73 15.89 -7.10
CA GLY A 145 -11.59 16.78 -6.89
C GLY A 145 -11.25 17.06 -5.42
N TYR A 146 -11.82 16.29 -4.48
CA TYR A 146 -11.57 16.43 -3.04
C TYR A 146 -10.25 15.81 -2.57
N GLY A 147 -9.39 15.36 -3.49
CA GLY A 147 -8.04 14.90 -3.16
C GLY A 147 -7.36 15.87 -2.19
N ILE A 148 -6.91 15.35 -1.06
CA ILE A 148 -6.49 16.15 0.10
C ILE A 148 -5.21 16.96 -0.16
N ASP A 149 -4.36 16.49 -1.06
CA ASP A 149 -3.09 17.11 -1.43
C ASP A 149 -2.82 16.96 -2.93
N ALA A 150 -1.69 17.48 -3.40
CA ALA A 150 -1.32 17.41 -4.80
C ALA A 150 -1.10 15.97 -5.31
N VAL A 151 -0.68 15.05 -4.43
CA VAL A 151 -0.46 13.64 -4.77
C VAL A 151 -1.81 12.96 -5.00
N ALA A 152 -2.78 13.12 -4.09
CA ALA A 152 -4.11 12.56 -4.27
C ALA A 152 -4.87 13.11 -5.49
N ARG A 153 -4.40 14.20 -6.10
CA ARG A 153 -5.02 14.83 -7.29
C ARG A 153 -4.31 14.50 -8.60
N SER A 154 -3.21 13.75 -8.59
CA SER A 154 -2.46 13.45 -9.82
C SER A 154 -3.13 12.38 -10.66
N SER A 155 -3.69 11.34 -10.03
CA SER A 155 -4.30 10.21 -10.72
C SER A 155 -5.30 9.46 -9.83
N PRO A 156 -6.21 8.65 -10.39
CA PRO A 156 -7.07 7.76 -9.60
C PRO A 156 -6.28 6.79 -8.71
N ARG A 157 -5.11 6.32 -9.17
CA ARG A 157 -4.23 5.40 -8.43
C ARG A 157 -3.63 6.10 -7.22
N ASP A 158 -3.09 7.30 -7.41
CA ASP A 158 -2.52 8.10 -6.32
C ASP A 158 -3.60 8.57 -5.34
N TYR A 159 -4.80 8.89 -5.85
CA TYR A 159 -5.96 9.20 -5.02
C TYR A 159 -6.31 8.04 -4.07
N PHE A 160 -6.42 6.83 -4.60
CA PHE A 160 -6.67 5.64 -3.78
C PHE A 160 -5.53 5.39 -2.78
N ALA A 161 -4.29 5.38 -3.27
CA ALA A 161 -3.10 5.09 -2.47
C ALA A 161 -2.91 6.09 -1.31
N GLN A 162 -3.06 7.38 -1.59
CA GLN A 162 -2.93 8.44 -0.60
C GLN A 162 -4.09 8.42 0.40
N SER A 163 -5.31 8.17 -0.07
CA SER A 163 -6.48 8.06 0.82
C SER A 163 -6.35 6.86 1.76
N LEU A 164 -5.86 5.72 1.28
CA LEU A 164 -5.57 4.55 2.12
C LEU A 164 -4.50 4.85 3.17
N ALA A 165 -3.41 5.53 2.79
CA ALA A 165 -2.35 5.92 3.71
C ALA A 165 -2.87 6.82 4.84
N LEU A 166 -3.65 7.82 4.49
CA LEU A 166 -4.23 8.76 5.45
C LEU A 166 -5.34 8.12 6.29
N TYR A 167 -6.12 7.18 5.75
CA TYR A 167 -7.10 6.44 6.55
C TYR A 167 -6.44 5.64 7.67
N CYS A 168 -5.25 5.08 7.41
CA CYS A 168 -4.46 4.37 8.41
C CYS A 168 -3.80 5.29 9.44
N ARG A 169 -3.30 6.47 9.02
CA ARG A 169 -2.49 7.36 9.89
C ARG A 169 -3.27 8.50 10.52
N GLU A 170 -4.09 9.19 9.74
CA GLU A 170 -4.73 10.48 10.09
C GLU A 170 -6.20 10.50 9.66
N ARG A 171 -6.95 9.45 10.04
CA ARG A 171 -8.33 9.24 9.59
C ARG A 171 -9.24 10.45 9.78
N GLN A 172 -9.11 11.17 10.90
CA GLN A 172 -9.92 12.37 11.15
C GLN A 172 -9.67 13.44 10.09
N ARG A 173 -8.41 13.67 9.71
CA ARG A 173 -8.02 14.62 8.68
C ARG A 173 -8.58 14.20 7.32
N LEU A 174 -8.50 12.92 6.98
CA LEU A 174 -9.11 12.38 5.76
C LEU A 174 -10.62 12.61 5.76
N ASN A 175 -11.33 12.26 6.84
CA ASN A 175 -12.78 12.41 6.89
C ASN A 175 -13.25 13.87 6.81
N VAL A 176 -12.44 14.84 7.25
CA VAL A 176 -12.73 16.27 7.06
C VAL A 176 -12.53 16.71 5.62
N ALA A 177 -11.42 16.30 4.99
CA ALA A 177 -11.09 16.71 3.62
C ALA A 177 -11.92 15.98 2.56
N ASP A 178 -12.13 14.68 2.75
CA ASP A 178 -12.85 13.78 1.86
C ASP A 178 -13.66 12.74 2.65
N PRO A 179 -14.85 13.10 3.15
CA PRO A 179 -15.72 12.19 3.89
C PRO A 179 -16.26 11.03 3.02
N GLN A 180 -16.21 11.14 1.70
CA GLN A 180 -16.76 10.11 0.81
C GLN A 180 -15.78 8.97 0.63
N ILE A 181 -14.49 9.25 0.49
CA ILE A 181 -13.47 8.19 0.46
C ILE A 181 -13.29 7.51 1.82
N ASP A 182 -13.39 8.25 2.94
CA ASP A 182 -13.41 7.62 4.29
C ASP A 182 -14.55 6.61 4.39
N ARG A 183 -15.76 7.02 3.99
CA ARG A 183 -16.94 6.15 4.03
C ARG A 183 -16.78 4.96 3.09
N TRP A 184 -16.24 5.16 1.90
CA TRP A 184 -15.97 4.09 0.94
C TRP A 184 -15.01 3.07 1.57
N LEU A 185 -13.84 3.49 2.07
CA LEU A 185 -12.84 2.62 2.71
C LEU A 185 -13.43 1.84 3.88
N ARG A 186 -14.23 2.50 4.73
CA ARG A 186 -14.91 1.87 5.86
C ARG A 186 -15.90 0.78 5.42
N SER A 187 -16.66 1.01 4.34
CA SER A 187 -17.67 0.08 3.84
C SER A 187 -17.13 -0.99 2.86
N THR A 188 -15.84 -0.91 2.52
CA THR A 188 -15.16 -1.85 1.62
C THR A 188 -14.02 -2.53 2.35
N LEU A 189 -12.79 -2.02 2.26
CA LEU A 189 -11.59 -2.70 2.72
C LEU A 189 -11.62 -2.98 4.24
N TRP A 190 -12.25 -2.11 5.04
CA TRP A 190 -12.39 -2.31 6.49
C TRP A 190 -13.68 -3.02 6.93
N ASP A 191 -14.51 -3.46 5.99
CA ASP A 191 -15.68 -4.29 6.27
C ASP A 191 -15.30 -5.77 6.08
N ASP A 192 -15.40 -6.60 7.12
CA ASP A 192 -15.06 -8.02 7.04
C ASP A 192 -15.89 -8.77 5.97
N SER A 193 -17.13 -8.33 5.72
CA SER A 193 -17.98 -8.92 4.69
C SER A 193 -17.42 -8.71 3.27
N PHE A 194 -16.64 -7.65 3.04
CA PHE A 194 -15.98 -7.39 1.76
C PHE A 194 -14.99 -8.50 1.38
N TRP A 195 -14.33 -9.09 2.38
CA TRP A 195 -13.36 -10.17 2.21
C TRP A 195 -14.00 -11.56 2.12
N GLN A 196 -15.15 -11.75 2.78
CA GLN A 196 -15.91 -13.01 2.81
C GLN A 196 -16.76 -13.26 1.56
N ALA A 197 -17.01 -12.22 0.74
CA ALA A 197 -17.75 -12.35 -0.50
C ALA A 197 -17.06 -13.38 -1.42
N LYS A 198 -17.65 -14.58 -1.49
CA LYS A 198 -17.28 -15.60 -2.47
C LYS A 198 -17.69 -15.08 -3.85
N GLY A 199 -16.72 -15.03 -4.76
CA GLY A 199 -16.96 -15.07 -6.19
C GLY A 199 -16.99 -16.53 -6.63
#